data_AF-X1M3R5-F1
#
_entry.id   AF-X1M3R5-F1
#
_cell.length_a   1.000
_cell.length_b   1.000
_cell.length_c   1.000
_cell.angle_alpha   90.00
_cell.angle_beta   90.00
_cell.angle_gamma   90.00
#
_symmetry.space_group_name_H-M   'P 1'
#
loop_
_entity.id
_entity.type
_entity.pdbx_description
1 polymer ?
#
loop_
_entity_poly.entity_id
_entity_poly.type
_entity_poly.pdbx_seq_one_letter_code
_entity_poly.pdbx_strand_id
1 'polypeptide(L)'
;ETVMLKDSHFPLEFIQNAEDEQSCKIGFHLYDSGLIIYNNGKPFRIEKERNDIKGFCSIGVSQKYKKGIGFLGLGAKTIFTITKRPWVVSGKYNFTVQDMLYPSPRKDLPPFSSDVINKIDEFPNRGAIFYSPLLPDNNGKCEASRISEILNGLDQSVIMFLDSIDTVEVEDFRDSGTSVTFSRRDVELYAEDDVDEIGAYICKRIRISTKKSDNQDGNEKNNSEWIVGSLNVNVSGDAKRNLPKSQLYNKKRANKSTRVSIAIPLVQERSYPLYCYLPIKESDTGLPFILQGDFIP
;
A
#
# COMPACT_ATOMS: atom_id res chain seq x y z
N GLU A 1 -13.06 11.00 17.07
CA GLU A 1 -12.20 9.79 17.12
C GLU A 1 -10.79 10.14 16.72
N THR A 2 -9.84 9.88 17.60
CA THR A 2 -8.41 9.96 17.28
C THR A 2 -8.10 8.76 16.39
N VAL A 3 -7.72 9.00 15.13
CA VAL A 3 -7.22 7.93 14.27
C VAL A 3 -5.97 7.36 14.94
N MET A 4 -6.06 6.14 15.49
CA MET A 4 -4.90 5.47 16.08
C MET A 4 -4.07 4.84 14.96
N LEU A 5 -2.78 5.21 14.90
CA LEU A 5 -1.81 4.53 14.07
C LEU A 5 -1.65 3.09 14.58
N LYS A 6 -2.04 2.11 13.78
CA LYS A 6 -1.76 0.68 14.03
C LYS A 6 -0.60 0.23 13.17
N ASP A 7 0.31 -0.52 13.76
CA ASP A 7 1.45 -1.13 13.06
C ASP A 7 0.97 -2.06 11.94
N SER A 8 -0.05 -2.87 12.19
CA SER A 8 -0.62 -3.80 11.22
C SER A 8 -1.11 -3.17 9.92
N HIS A 9 -1.31 -1.84 9.86
CA HIS A 9 -1.76 -1.14 8.65
C HIS A 9 -0.62 -0.65 7.77
N PHE A 10 0.64 -0.68 8.23
CA PHE A 10 1.75 -0.09 7.48
C PHE A 10 1.89 -0.67 6.06
N PRO A 11 1.80 -2.00 5.81
CA PRO A 11 2.06 -2.50 4.46
C PRO A 11 1.04 -1.96 3.47
N LEU A 12 -0.23 -1.94 3.87
CA LEU A 12 -1.34 -1.45 3.05
C LEU A 12 -1.17 0.04 2.73
N GLU A 13 -0.84 0.86 3.72
CA GLU A 13 -0.62 2.31 3.51
C GLU A 13 0.58 2.57 2.58
N PHE A 14 1.64 1.75 2.65
CA PHE A 14 2.77 1.86 1.73
C PHE A 14 2.42 1.38 0.31
N ILE A 15 1.64 0.31 0.15
CA ILE A 15 1.11 -0.13 -1.15
C ILE A 15 0.30 1.01 -1.79
N GLN A 16 -0.53 1.71 -1.03
CA GLN A 16 -1.33 2.84 -1.54
C GLN A 16 -0.48 4.03 -1.92
N ASN A 17 0.54 4.36 -1.12
CA ASN A 17 1.45 5.44 -1.49
C ASN A 17 2.20 5.12 -2.78
N ALA A 18 2.58 3.86 -2.98
CA ALA A 18 3.18 3.41 -4.22
C ALA A 18 2.19 3.47 -5.40
N GLU A 19 0.94 3.06 -5.20
CA GLU A 19 -0.14 3.16 -6.19
C GLU A 19 -0.43 4.61 -6.59
N ASP A 20 -0.60 5.50 -5.60
CA ASP A 20 -0.82 6.95 -5.78
C ASP A 20 0.33 7.60 -6.60
N GLU A 21 1.53 7.07 -6.49
CA GLU A 21 2.72 7.52 -7.23
C GLU A 21 3.01 6.70 -8.50
N GLN A 22 2.04 5.91 -8.97
CA GLN A 22 2.12 5.14 -10.22
C GLN A 22 3.31 4.17 -10.25
N SER A 23 3.58 3.54 -9.11
CA SER A 23 4.54 2.45 -9.02
C SER A 23 3.98 1.20 -9.70
N CYS A 24 4.81 0.43 -10.40
CA CYS A 24 4.42 -0.91 -10.85
C CYS A 24 4.82 -1.98 -9.83
N LYS A 25 5.81 -1.69 -8.98
CA LYS A 25 6.35 -2.61 -7.99
C LYS A 25 6.47 -1.96 -6.60
N ILE A 26 6.18 -2.73 -5.56
CA ILE A 26 6.52 -2.40 -4.18
C ILE A 26 7.12 -3.62 -3.49
N GLY A 27 8.15 -3.41 -2.68
CA GLY A 27 8.83 -4.46 -1.93
C GLY A 27 9.05 -4.13 -0.47
N PHE A 28 9.04 -5.19 0.35
CA PHE A 28 9.32 -5.16 1.78
C PHE A 28 10.46 -6.11 2.09
N HIS A 29 11.62 -5.60 2.47
CA HIS A 29 12.80 -6.40 2.79
C HIS A 29 13.08 -6.32 4.28
N LEU A 30 12.93 -7.44 4.99
CA LEU A 30 13.11 -7.54 6.42
C LEU A 30 14.49 -8.12 6.74
N TYR A 31 15.23 -7.42 7.60
CA TYR A 31 16.50 -7.84 8.18
C TYR A 31 16.36 -7.83 9.71
N ASP A 32 17.32 -8.43 10.43
CA ASP A 32 17.28 -8.43 11.90
C ASP A 32 17.28 -7.02 12.50
N SER A 33 18.05 -6.11 11.89
CA SER A 33 18.25 -4.75 12.40
C SER A 33 17.34 -3.70 11.75
N GLY A 34 16.60 -4.04 10.71
CA GLY A 34 15.86 -3.05 9.93
C GLY A 34 14.87 -3.61 8.93
N LEU A 35 13.89 -2.78 8.59
CA LEU A 35 12.94 -3.00 7.50
C LEU A 35 13.19 -1.97 6.40
N ILE A 36 13.39 -2.43 5.16
CA ILE A 36 13.33 -1.58 3.97
C ILE A 36 11.96 -1.75 3.30
N ILE A 37 11.33 -0.62 2.97
CA ILE A 37 10.15 -0.55 2.13
C ILE A 37 10.50 0.29 0.92
N TYR A 38 10.26 -0.22 -0.28
CA TYR A 38 10.60 0.51 -1.49
C TYR A 38 9.56 0.36 -2.59
N ASN A 39 9.53 1.33 -3.50
CA ASN A 39 8.70 1.29 -4.69
C ASN A 39 9.44 1.96 -5.87
N ASN A 40 8.97 1.74 -7.09
CA ASN A 40 9.54 2.30 -8.33
C ASN A 40 8.62 3.32 -9.01
N GLY A 41 7.76 3.98 -8.24
CA GLY A 41 6.86 5.05 -8.72
C GLY A 41 7.58 6.38 -8.94
N LYS A 42 6.82 7.46 -8.96
CA LYS A 42 7.35 8.83 -9.03
C LYS A 42 8.14 9.17 -7.75
N PRO A 43 9.28 9.86 -7.87
CA PRO A 43 10.05 10.26 -6.71
C PRO A 43 9.35 11.40 -5.96
N PHE A 44 9.84 11.68 -4.75
CA PHE A 44 9.44 12.84 -3.97
C PHE A 44 9.73 14.13 -4.75
N ARG A 45 8.76 15.05 -4.74
CA ARG A 45 8.86 16.34 -5.44
C ARG A 45 8.44 17.53 -4.58
N ILE A 46 9.09 18.66 -4.86
CA ILE A 46 8.71 19.98 -4.37
C ILE A 46 8.47 20.87 -5.59
N GLU A 47 7.20 21.19 -5.82
CA GLU A 47 6.67 21.96 -6.93
C GLU A 47 5.70 23.02 -6.40
N LYS A 48 5.22 23.93 -7.26
CA LYS A 48 4.43 25.12 -6.87
C LYS A 48 3.26 24.80 -5.93
N GLU A 49 2.56 23.70 -6.18
CA GLU A 49 1.40 23.27 -5.39
C GLU A 49 1.63 21.96 -4.64
N ARG A 50 2.84 21.40 -4.59
CA ARG A 50 3.09 20.09 -3.96
C ARG A 50 4.43 20.08 -3.23
N ASN A 51 4.44 19.59 -1.99
CA ASN A 51 5.67 19.41 -1.24
C ASN A 51 5.61 18.11 -0.43
N ASP A 52 6.25 17.08 -0.95
CA ASP A 52 6.15 15.72 -0.38
C ASP A 52 6.86 15.59 0.96
N ILE A 53 7.99 16.29 1.14
CA ILE A 53 8.71 16.31 2.41
C ILE A 53 7.84 16.95 3.49
N LYS A 54 7.22 18.10 3.18
CA LYS A 54 6.29 18.77 4.10
C LYS A 54 5.04 17.91 4.34
N GLY A 55 4.55 17.22 3.33
CA GLY A 55 3.45 16.27 3.45
C GLY A 55 3.77 15.14 4.45
N PHE A 56 4.97 14.58 4.33
CA PHE A 56 5.48 13.52 5.20
C PHE A 56 5.74 14.03 6.64
N CYS A 57 6.33 15.21 6.79
CA CYS A 57 6.76 15.79 8.08
C CYS A 57 5.70 16.67 8.79
N SER A 58 4.41 16.54 8.44
CA SER A 58 3.35 17.38 9.02
C SER A 58 2.66 16.71 10.22
N ILE A 59 2.26 17.49 11.24
CA ILE A 59 1.38 17.02 12.31
C ILE A 59 -0.05 16.88 11.76
N GLY A 60 -0.67 15.71 11.98
CA GLY A 60 -2.06 15.46 11.61
C GLY A 60 -2.25 14.60 10.36
N VAL A 61 -3.52 14.31 10.06
CA VAL A 61 -3.94 13.56 8.87
C VAL A 61 -3.47 14.31 7.63
N SER A 62 -2.77 13.60 6.73
CA SER A 62 -2.20 14.20 5.54
C SER A 62 -3.26 14.95 4.73
N GLN A 63 -2.99 16.23 4.46
CA GLN A 63 -3.70 17.01 3.43
C GLN A 63 -3.25 16.55 2.04
N LYS A 64 -3.16 15.22 1.79
CA LYS A 64 -2.97 14.70 0.44
C LYS A 64 -3.99 15.39 -0.46
N TYR A 65 -3.43 16.04 -1.48
CA TYR A 65 -4.10 16.80 -2.51
C TYR A 65 -5.24 15.99 -3.13
N LYS A 66 -6.18 16.71 -3.76
CA LYS A 66 -7.53 16.34 -4.25
C LYS A 66 -7.75 14.95 -4.93
N LYS A 67 -6.72 14.10 -5.10
CA LYS A 67 -6.77 12.83 -5.83
C LYS A 67 -6.19 11.60 -5.11
N GLY A 68 -5.59 11.71 -3.91
CA GLY A 68 -4.96 10.55 -3.25
C GLY A 68 -5.97 9.64 -2.53
N ILE A 69 -5.80 8.32 -2.68
CA ILE A 69 -6.77 7.29 -2.24
C ILE A 69 -6.66 6.93 -0.74
N GLY A 70 -5.59 7.35 -0.05
CA GLY A 70 -5.30 7.05 1.37
C GLY A 70 -6.51 7.07 2.35
N PHE A 71 -6.91 5.88 2.83
CA PHE A 71 -8.11 5.59 3.63
C PHE A 71 -8.20 6.29 4.99
N LEU A 72 -7.10 6.33 5.74
CA LEU A 72 -7.07 6.95 7.08
C LEU A 72 -6.37 8.32 7.08
N GLY A 73 -5.85 8.72 5.92
CA GLY A 73 -4.92 9.84 5.74
C GLY A 73 -3.68 9.77 6.64
N LEU A 74 -3.36 8.59 7.16
CA LEU A 74 -2.12 8.29 7.89
C LEU A 74 -0.94 8.23 6.92
N GLY A 75 -1.11 7.54 5.77
CA GLY A 75 -0.12 7.41 4.72
C GLY A 75 1.16 6.77 5.25
N ALA A 76 2.31 7.20 4.70
CA ALA A 76 3.63 6.72 5.11
C ALA A 76 3.97 7.00 6.58
N LYS A 77 3.13 7.75 7.34
CA LYS A 77 3.35 8.02 8.77
C LYS A 77 3.14 6.78 9.64
N THR A 78 2.51 5.73 9.13
CA THR A 78 2.47 4.42 9.82
C THR A 78 3.86 3.88 10.13
N ILE A 79 4.90 4.28 9.39
CA ILE A 79 6.29 3.94 9.70
C ILE A 79 6.72 4.37 11.11
N PHE A 80 6.09 5.41 11.68
CA PHE A 80 6.39 5.88 13.04
C PHE A 80 5.83 4.98 14.14
N THR A 81 5.03 3.96 13.82
CA THR A 81 4.72 2.88 14.76
C THR A 81 5.88 1.88 14.86
N ILE A 82 6.71 1.80 13.82
CA ILE A 82 7.83 0.85 13.69
C ILE A 82 9.13 1.45 14.21
N THR A 83 9.36 2.75 13.94
CA THR A 83 10.59 3.44 14.32
C THR A 83 10.33 4.87 14.78
N LYS A 84 11.19 5.39 15.65
CA LYS A 84 11.23 6.82 16.05
C LYS A 84 11.86 7.69 14.96
N ARG A 85 12.72 7.10 14.13
CA ARG A 85 13.56 7.84 13.19
C ARG A 85 13.71 7.11 11.85
N PRO A 86 12.67 7.09 11.01
CA PRO A 86 12.77 6.53 9.67
C PRO A 86 13.76 7.33 8.81
N TRP A 87 14.37 6.64 7.86
CA TRP A 87 15.25 7.21 6.85
C TRP A 87 14.59 7.07 5.47
N VAL A 88 14.45 8.19 4.75
CA VAL A 88 13.86 8.25 3.42
C VAL A 88 14.91 8.64 2.38
N VAL A 89 14.94 7.91 1.26
CA VAL A 89 15.72 8.24 0.07
C VAL A 89 14.80 8.22 -1.15
N SER A 90 14.68 9.33 -1.87
CA SER A 90 13.85 9.43 -3.08
C SER A 90 14.25 10.65 -3.91
N GLY A 91 14.55 10.48 -5.20
CA GLY A 91 15.08 11.58 -5.99
C GLY A 91 16.39 12.10 -5.42
N LYS A 92 16.52 13.43 -5.43
CA LYS A 92 17.64 14.14 -4.79
C LYS A 92 17.55 14.21 -3.26
N TYR A 93 16.50 13.65 -2.65
CA TYR A 93 16.24 13.78 -1.23
C TYR A 93 16.71 12.55 -0.46
N ASN A 94 17.51 12.80 0.57
CA ASN A 94 18.06 11.78 1.45
C ASN A 94 18.07 12.34 2.88
N PHE A 95 17.18 11.86 3.74
CA PHE A 95 16.96 12.44 5.07
C PHE A 95 16.37 11.46 6.07
N THR A 96 16.67 11.67 7.34
CA THR A 96 15.95 11.04 8.46
C THR A 96 14.90 11.98 9.01
N VAL A 97 13.79 11.48 9.52
CA VAL A 97 12.78 12.31 10.21
C VAL A 97 12.69 11.92 11.66
N GLN A 98 12.80 12.88 12.56
CA GLN A 98 12.58 12.66 14.00
C GLN A 98 11.23 13.25 14.42
N ASP A 99 10.53 12.55 15.32
CA ASP A 99 9.27 12.99 15.94
C ASP A 99 8.20 13.44 14.93
N MET A 100 8.16 12.78 13.76
CA MET A 100 7.26 13.09 12.63
C MET A 100 7.43 14.48 12.00
N LEU A 101 8.39 15.28 12.46
CA LEU A 101 8.41 16.72 12.23
C LEU A 101 9.72 17.24 11.66
N TYR A 102 10.84 16.66 12.09
CA TYR A 102 12.15 17.27 11.92
C TYR A 102 12.98 16.48 10.90
N PRO A 103 12.89 16.81 9.60
CA PRO A 103 13.76 16.21 8.59
C PRO A 103 15.20 16.70 8.78
N SER A 104 16.15 15.76 8.75
CA SER A 104 17.58 16.00 8.83
C SER A 104 18.28 15.34 7.64
N PRO A 105 18.92 16.10 6.74
CA PRO A 105 19.62 15.56 5.58
C PRO A 105 20.71 14.56 5.95
N ARG A 106 20.98 13.60 5.07
CA ARG A 106 22.05 12.61 5.20
C ARG A 106 22.95 12.61 3.97
N LYS A 107 24.24 12.32 4.19
CA LYS A 107 25.23 12.13 3.12
C LYS A 107 25.36 10.67 2.73
N ASP A 108 25.31 9.78 3.72
CA ASP A 108 25.38 8.33 3.54
C ASP A 108 24.04 7.79 3.04
N LEU A 109 24.00 6.49 2.70
CA LEU A 109 22.77 5.77 2.39
C LEU A 109 22.35 4.87 3.57
N PRO A 110 21.06 4.54 3.70
CA PRO A 110 20.62 3.62 4.74
C PRO A 110 21.26 2.23 4.59
N PRO A 111 21.44 1.48 5.69
CA PRO A 111 21.87 0.08 5.63
C PRO A 111 21.02 -0.74 4.65
N PHE A 112 21.65 -1.71 3.99
CA PHE A 112 21.02 -2.65 3.05
C PHE A 112 20.33 -2.02 1.82
N SER A 113 20.48 -0.71 1.61
CA SER A 113 19.79 -0.01 0.51
C SER A 113 20.41 -0.22 -0.87
N SER A 114 21.69 -0.61 -0.95
CA SER A 114 22.37 -0.86 -2.23
C SER A 114 21.69 -1.93 -3.07
N ASP A 115 21.26 -3.02 -2.44
CA ASP A 115 20.58 -4.13 -3.13
C ASP A 115 19.22 -3.68 -3.70
N VAL A 116 18.51 -2.85 -2.95
CA VAL A 116 17.21 -2.29 -3.35
C VAL A 116 17.35 -1.23 -4.44
N ILE A 117 18.37 -0.37 -4.37
CA ILE A 117 18.64 0.63 -5.40
C ILE A 117 18.83 -0.06 -6.76
N ASN A 118 19.53 -1.19 -6.80
CA ASN A 118 19.72 -1.97 -8.02
C ASN A 118 18.43 -2.62 -8.55
N LYS A 119 17.39 -2.76 -7.71
CA LYS A 119 16.06 -3.27 -8.10
C LYS A 119 15.11 -2.16 -8.61
N ILE A 120 15.51 -0.88 -8.55
CA ILE A 120 14.69 0.25 -8.99
C ILE A 120 15.27 0.84 -10.27
N ASP A 121 14.61 0.56 -11.39
CA ASP A 121 14.99 1.14 -12.69
C ASP A 121 14.97 2.67 -12.64
N GLU A 122 15.98 3.29 -13.24
CA GLU A 122 16.15 4.75 -13.32
C GLU A 122 16.29 5.47 -11.97
N PHE A 123 16.64 4.77 -10.87
CA PHE A 123 16.97 5.43 -9.61
C PHE A 123 18.16 6.41 -9.79
N PRO A 124 18.11 7.64 -9.23
CA PRO A 124 17.10 8.18 -8.33
C PRO A 124 15.93 8.92 -9.00
N ASN A 125 15.87 8.98 -10.34
CA ASN A 125 14.78 9.69 -11.05
C ASN A 125 13.41 9.01 -10.85
N ARG A 126 13.40 7.78 -10.35
CA ARG A 126 12.22 7.05 -9.90
C ARG A 126 12.43 6.44 -8.53
N GLY A 127 11.31 6.16 -7.88
CA GLY A 127 11.22 5.37 -6.67
C GLY A 127 11.43 6.13 -5.37
N ALA A 128 11.10 5.44 -4.30
CA ALA A 128 11.32 5.86 -2.93
C ALA A 128 11.70 4.66 -2.08
N ILE A 129 12.68 4.85 -1.19
CA ILE A 129 13.17 3.86 -0.23
C ILE A 129 12.95 4.43 1.16
N PHE A 130 12.32 3.65 2.02
CA PHE A 130 12.13 3.93 3.43
C PHE A 130 12.85 2.85 4.23
N TYR A 131 13.76 3.25 5.11
CA TYR A 131 14.43 2.37 6.04
C TYR A 131 13.95 2.66 7.47
N SER A 132 13.55 1.60 8.16
CA SER A 132 13.13 1.64 9.56
C SER A 132 14.07 0.78 10.39
N PRO A 133 14.92 1.35 11.26
CA PRO A 133 15.63 0.54 12.24
C PRO A 133 14.63 -0.13 13.20
N LEU A 134 14.90 -1.38 13.55
CA LEU A 134 14.08 -2.21 14.44
C LEU A 134 14.77 -2.40 15.79
N LEU A 135 14.04 -2.91 16.78
CA LEU A 135 14.64 -3.31 18.05
C LEU A 135 15.72 -4.39 17.79
N PRO A 136 16.87 -4.35 18.49
CA PRO A 136 17.16 -3.56 19.69
C PRO A 136 17.75 -2.15 19.45
N ASP A 137 17.77 -1.62 18.22
CA ASP A 137 18.20 -0.23 17.99
C ASP A 137 17.32 0.74 18.81
N ASN A 138 17.94 1.76 19.42
CA ASN A 138 17.22 2.73 20.26
C ASN A 138 16.16 3.54 19.50
N ASN A 139 16.28 3.62 18.17
CA ASN A 139 15.29 4.21 17.27
C ASN A 139 14.21 3.21 16.86
N GLY A 140 14.36 1.91 17.09
CA GLY A 140 13.33 0.91 16.86
C GLY A 140 12.17 1.00 17.87
N LYS A 141 11.00 0.55 17.44
CA LYS A 141 9.79 0.37 18.29
C LYS A 141 9.17 -1.02 18.14
N CYS A 142 9.49 -1.74 17.07
CA CYS A 142 9.02 -3.09 16.82
C CYS A 142 10.20 -4.05 16.67
N GLU A 143 10.01 -5.30 17.07
CA GLU A 143 10.92 -6.40 16.79
C GLU A 143 10.69 -6.94 15.37
N ALA A 144 11.73 -7.55 14.77
CA ALA A 144 11.63 -8.16 13.45
C ALA A 144 10.59 -9.29 13.39
N SER A 145 10.41 -10.05 14.48
CA SER A 145 9.35 -11.08 14.61
C SER A 145 7.95 -10.50 14.35
N ARG A 146 7.61 -9.40 15.00
CA ARG A 146 6.33 -8.69 14.83
C ARG A 146 6.13 -8.19 13.40
N ILE A 147 7.18 -7.66 12.78
CA ILE A 147 7.11 -7.19 11.38
C ILE A 147 6.90 -8.37 10.43
N SER A 148 7.59 -9.49 10.66
CA SER A 148 7.43 -10.71 9.87
C SER A 148 5.99 -11.25 9.98
N GLU A 149 5.41 -11.31 11.18
CA GLU A 149 4.00 -11.69 11.37
C GLU A 149 3.04 -10.82 10.55
N ILE A 150 3.23 -9.50 10.56
CA ILE A 150 2.39 -8.56 9.81
C ILE A 150 2.53 -8.79 8.30
N LEU A 151 3.76 -8.94 7.80
CA LEU A 151 4.03 -9.13 6.37
C LEU A 151 3.57 -10.50 5.86
N ASN A 152 3.73 -11.57 6.67
CA ASN A 152 3.23 -12.91 6.37
C ASN A 152 1.71 -12.99 6.36
N GLY A 153 1.03 -12.03 7.01
CA GLY A 153 -0.42 -11.88 6.95
C GLY A 153 -0.95 -11.29 5.64
N LEU A 154 -0.08 -10.83 4.73
CA LEU A 154 -0.52 -10.32 3.43
C LEU A 154 -1.03 -11.46 2.55
N ASP A 155 -2.23 -11.25 2.00
CA ASP A 155 -2.84 -12.15 1.03
C ASP A 155 -2.80 -11.55 -0.38
N GLN A 156 -2.84 -12.40 -1.40
CA GLN A 156 -2.84 -11.98 -2.82
C GLN A 156 -3.99 -11.01 -3.17
N SER A 157 -5.04 -10.93 -2.37
CA SER A 157 -6.09 -9.91 -2.50
C SER A 157 -5.59 -8.48 -2.51
N VAL A 158 -4.42 -8.20 -1.90
CA VAL A 158 -3.84 -6.84 -1.86
C VAL A 158 -3.56 -6.25 -3.25
N ILE A 159 -3.35 -7.09 -4.27
CA ILE A 159 -2.99 -6.64 -5.62
C ILE A 159 -4.17 -6.66 -6.60
N MET A 160 -5.32 -7.24 -6.21
CA MET A 160 -6.45 -7.45 -7.14
C MET A 160 -7.00 -6.14 -7.72
N PHE A 161 -7.14 -5.11 -6.88
CA PHE A 161 -7.86 -3.88 -7.21
C PHE A 161 -6.96 -2.66 -7.47
N LEU A 162 -5.65 -2.88 -7.56
CA LEU A 162 -4.69 -1.81 -7.88
C LEU A 162 -4.78 -1.46 -9.37
N ASP A 163 -4.34 -0.30 -9.83
CA ASP A 163 -4.34 0.03 -11.26
C ASP A 163 -2.92 -0.06 -11.82
N SER A 164 -1.94 0.48 -11.10
CA SER A 164 -0.53 0.59 -11.53
C SER A 164 0.32 -0.56 -11.03
N ILE A 165 0.18 -0.95 -9.76
CA ILE A 165 1.01 -2.00 -9.16
C ILE A 165 0.62 -3.37 -9.73
N ASP A 166 1.59 -4.04 -10.33
CA ASP A 166 1.49 -5.41 -10.81
C ASP A 166 2.33 -6.40 -9.98
N THR A 167 3.21 -5.89 -9.11
CA THR A 167 4.08 -6.72 -8.28
C THR A 167 4.17 -6.21 -6.83
N VAL A 168 3.86 -7.08 -5.88
CA VAL A 168 4.14 -6.89 -4.44
C VAL A 168 5.08 -8.00 -3.99
N GLU A 169 6.25 -7.66 -3.44
CA GLU A 169 7.20 -8.62 -2.90
C GLU A 169 7.47 -8.41 -1.41
N VAL A 170 7.67 -9.52 -0.71
CA VAL A 170 8.18 -9.56 0.65
C VAL A 170 9.36 -10.53 0.65
N GLU A 171 10.51 -10.07 1.13
CA GLU A 171 11.72 -10.87 1.31
C GLU A 171 12.17 -10.72 2.77
N ASP A 172 12.26 -11.83 3.48
CA ASP A 172 12.74 -11.92 4.86
C ASP A 172 14.14 -12.53 4.85
N PHE A 173 15.16 -11.68 4.99
CA PHE A 173 16.57 -12.04 4.88
C PHE A 173 17.19 -12.57 6.19
N ARG A 174 16.36 -12.81 7.21
CA ARG A 174 16.80 -13.41 8.48
C ARG A 174 17.02 -14.92 8.31
N ASP A 175 17.42 -15.62 9.37
CA ASP A 175 17.96 -16.99 9.37
C ASP A 175 17.18 -18.06 8.55
N SER A 176 15.88 -17.88 8.27
CA SER A 176 15.08 -18.81 7.46
C SER A 176 14.94 -18.42 5.98
N GLY A 177 15.29 -17.18 5.58
CA GLY A 177 15.27 -16.72 4.19
C GLY A 177 13.96 -17.03 3.46
N THR A 178 12.86 -16.37 3.81
CA THR A 178 11.56 -16.59 3.16
C THR A 178 11.24 -15.46 2.20
N SER A 179 10.56 -15.77 1.10
CA SER A 179 10.00 -14.74 0.24
C SER A 179 8.63 -15.12 -0.28
N VAL A 180 7.80 -14.09 -0.44
CA VAL A 180 6.54 -14.20 -1.17
C VAL A 180 6.45 -13.08 -2.18
N THR A 181 6.05 -13.41 -3.39
CA THR A 181 5.78 -12.44 -4.46
C THR A 181 4.40 -12.67 -5.03
N PHE A 182 3.59 -11.62 -5.06
CA PHE A 182 2.33 -11.57 -5.79
C PHE A 182 2.57 -10.82 -7.10
N SER A 183 2.32 -11.47 -8.23
CA SER A 183 2.39 -10.86 -9.55
C SER A 183 1.04 -10.94 -10.25
N ARG A 184 0.47 -9.80 -10.60
CA ARG A 184 -0.78 -9.70 -11.34
C ARG A 184 -0.52 -9.49 -12.83
N ARG A 185 -1.31 -10.16 -13.66
CA ARG A 185 -1.42 -9.87 -15.09
C ARG A 185 -2.88 -9.68 -15.46
N ASP A 186 -3.18 -8.57 -16.12
CA ASP A 186 -4.47 -8.33 -16.75
C ASP A 186 -4.48 -9.09 -18.10
N VAL A 187 -5.37 -10.06 -18.24
CA VAL A 187 -5.44 -10.99 -19.39
C VAL A 187 -6.39 -10.46 -20.45
N GLU A 188 -7.55 -9.99 -20.03
CA GLU A 188 -8.59 -9.42 -20.89
C GLU A 188 -9.15 -8.17 -20.22
N LEU A 189 -9.47 -7.15 -21.02
CA LEU A 189 -10.07 -5.90 -20.57
C LEU A 189 -11.32 -5.63 -21.40
N TYR A 190 -12.43 -5.44 -20.70
CA TYR A 190 -13.71 -4.99 -21.24
C TYR A 190 -14.04 -3.68 -20.52
N ALA A 191 -14.23 -2.59 -21.28
CA ALA A 191 -14.58 -1.30 -20.71
C ALA A 191 -15.65 -0.65 -21.57
N GLU A 192 -16.59 0.02 -20.91
CA GLU A 192 -17.61 0.85 -21.54
C GLU A 192 -17.49 2.26 -20.97
N ASP A 193 -17.52 3.25 -21.87
CA ASP A 193 -17.35 4.69 -21.60
C ASP A 193 -15.98 5.12 -21.02
N ASP A 194 -15.83 6.42 -20.78
CA ASP A 194 -14.67 6.97 -20.08
C ASP A 194 -14.70 6.49 -18.62
N VAL A 195 -13.65 5.79 -18.21
CA VAL A 195 -13.52 5.12 -16.91
C VAL A 195 -13.78 6.07 -15.74
N ASP A 196 -13.56 7.37 -15.89
CA ASP A 196 -13.76 8.36 -14.83
C ASP A 196 -15.22 8.86 -14.72
N GLU A 197 -16.11 8.48 -15.65
CA GLU A 197 -17.52 8.89 -15.64
C GLU A 197 -18.39 8.06 -14.71
N ILE A 198 -19.48 8.66 -14.22
CA ILE A 198 -20.48 7.96 -13.41
C ILE A 198 -21.25 6.99 -14.31
N GLY A 199 -21.31 5.73 -13.91
CA GLY A 199 -21.94 4.67 -14.71
C GLY A 199 -20.94 3.88 -15.56
N ALA A 200 -19.73 4.40 -15.78
CA ALA A 200 -18.68 3.67 -16.46
C ALA A 200 -18.27 2.44 -15.66
N TYR A 201 -18.03 1.33 -16.37
CA TYR A 201 -17.52 0.11 -15.78
C TYR A 201 -16.31 -0.42 -16.52
N ILE A 202 -15.47 -1.09 -15.74
CA ILE A 202 -14.38 -1.89 -16.24
C ILE A 202 -14.57 -3.31 -15.74
N CYS A 203 -14.43 -4.28 -16.63
CA CYS A 203 -14.32 -5.68 -16.28
C CYS A 203 -12.99 -6.23 -16.80
N LYS A 204 -12.21 -6.85 -15.92
CA LYS A 204 -10.92 -7.46 -16.25
C LYS A 204 -10.94 -8.93 -15.90
N ARG A 205 -10.43 -9.77 -16.80
CA ARG A 205 -9.94 -11.08 -16.40
C ARG A 205 -8.50 -10.92 -15.94
N ILE A 206 -8.21 -11.21 -14.68
CA ILE A 206 -6.85 -11.12 -14.13
C ILE A 206 -6.35 -12.50 -13.72
N ARG A 207 -5.04 -12.68 -13.82
CA ARG A 207 -4.32 -13.83 -13.26
C ARG A 207 -3.33 -13.32 -12.22
N ILE A 208 -3.36 -13.90 -11.03
CA ILE A 208 -2.38 -13.63 -9.98
C ILE A 208 -1.50 -14.87 -9.81
N SER A 209 -0.19 -14.68 -9.85
CA SER A 209 0.81 -15.69 -9.54
C SER A 209 1.40 -15.40 -8.17
N THR A 210 1.29 -16.35 -7.26
CA THR A 210 1.90 -16.32 -5.94
C THR A 210 3.08 -17.26 -5.95
N LYS A 211 4.29 -16.71 -5.81
CA LYS A 211 5.52 -17.49 -5.62
C LYS A 211 5.92 -17.39 -4.16
N LYS A 212 6.11 -18.53 -3.51
CA LYS A 212 6.70 -18.61 -2.18
C LYS A 212 8.00 -19.40 -2.27
N SER A 213 9.04 -18.89 -1.65
CA SER A 213 10.30 -19.60 -1.47
C SER A 213 10.59 -19.65 0.02
N ASP A 214 10.89 -20.85 0.51
CA ASP A 214 11.47 -21.08 1.82
C ASP A 214 12.77 -21.86 1.60
N ASN A 215 13.86 -21.43 2.25
CA ASN A 215 15.14 -22.15 2.17
C ASN A 215 15.04 -23.60 2.66
N GLN A 216 13.99 -23.96 3.42
CA GLN A 216 13.77 -25.31 3.93
C GLN A 216 12.77 -26.15 3.10
N ASP A 217 11.68 -25.55 2.60
CA ASP A 217 10.55 -26.27 1.99
C ASP A 217 10.44 -26.15 0.45
N GLY A 218 11.39 -25.46 -0.19
CA GLY A 218 11.46 -25.33 -1.65
C GLY A 218 10.53 -24.24 -2.22
N ASN A 219 10.41 -24.22 -3.55
CA ASN A 219 9.66 -23.20 -4.27
C ASN A 219 8.22 -23.66 -4.55
N GLU A 220 7.24 -22.99 -3.94
CA GLU A 220 5.82 -23.16 -4.25
C GLU A 220 5.36 -22.08 -5.22
N LYS A 221 4.61 -22.46 -6.26
CA LYS A 221 3.99 -21.53 -7.20
C LYS A 221 2.54 -21.86 -7.42
N ASN A 222 1.67 -20.96 -7.00
CA ASN A 222 0.23 -21.05 -7.18
C ASN A 222 -0.25 -19.95 -8.11
N ASN A 223 -1.24 -20.26 -8.94
CA ASN A 223 -1.92 -19.27 -9.77
C ASN A 223 -3.40 -19.23 -9.41
N SER A 224 -3.98 -18.05 -9.41
CA SER A 224 -5.42 -17.83 -9.28
C SER A 224 -5.91 -16.97 -10.44
N GLU A 225 -7.14 -17.21 -10.87
CA GLU A 225 -7.79 -16.43 -11.93
C GLU A 225 -9.10 -15.84 -11.42
N TRP A 226 -9.33 -14.59 -11.81
CA TRP A 226 -10.44 -13.79 -11.31
C TRP A 226 -11.05 -12.96 -12.42
N ILE A 227 -12.35 -12.72 -12.31
CA ILE A 227 -13.03 -11.63 -12.99
C ILE A 227 -13.15 -10.48 -11.99
N VAL A 228 -12.57 -9.34 -12.30
CA VAL A 228 -12.65 -8.12 -11.50
C VAL A 228 -13.50 -7.10 -12.24
N GLY A 229 -14.69 -6.82 -11.71
CA GLY A 229 -15.57 -5.76 -12.19
C GLY A 229 -15.43 -4.54 -11.30
N SER A 230 -15.36 -3.35 -11.88
CA SER A 230 -15.38 -2.07 -11.19
C SER A 230 -16.43 -1.17 -11.81
N LEU A 231 -17.22 -0.50 -10.97
CA LEU A 231 -18.24 0.45 -11.37
C LEU A 231 -18.04 1.77 -10.62
N ASN A 232 -18.08 2.87 -11.35
CA ASN A 232 -18.11 4.19 -10.76
C ASN A 232 -19.54 4.61 -10.43
N VAL A 233 -19.82 4.74 -9.14
CA VAL A 233 -21.16 5.07 -8.63
C VAL A 233 -21.21 6.48 -8.05
N ASN A 234 -22.34 7.15 -8.24
CA ASN A 234 -22.59 8.46 -7.63
C ASN A 234 -22.76 8.33 -6.11
N VAL A 235 -22.11 9.21 -5.34
CA VAL A 235 -22.31 9.28 -3.89
C VAL A 235 -23.54 10.14 -3.60
N SER A 236 -24.62 9.50 -3.17
CA SER A 236 -25.90 10.17 -2.91
C SER A 236 -25.79 11.24 -1.81
N GLY A 237 -26.69 12.23 -1.85
CA GLY A 237 -26.78 13.25 -0.81
C GLY A 237 -27.05 12.66 0.58
N ASP A 238 -27.84 11.59 0.66
CA ASP A 238 -28.09 10.84 1.89
C ASP A 238 -26.82 10.18 2.43
N ALA A 239 -26.06 9.50 1.57
CA ALA A 239 -24.79 8.89 1.97
C ALA A 239 -23.83 9.94 2.55
N LYS A 240 -23.74 11.12 1.93
CA LYS A 240 -22.91 12.24 2.42
C LYS A 240 -23.36 12.78 3.78
N ARG A 241 -24.67 12.86 4.02
CA ARG A 241 -25.24 13.31 5.30
C ARG A 241 -24.98 12.33 6.43
N ASN A 242 -24.97 11.04 6.12
CA ASN A 242 -24.73 9.97 7.09
C ASN A 242 -23.24 9.77 7.43
N LEU A 243 -22.31 10.42 6.72
CA LEU A 243 -20.89 10.41 7.07
C LEU A 243 -20.65 10.99 8.48
N PRO A 244 -19.83 10.35 9.33
CA PRO A 244 -19.49 10.89 10.65
C PRO A 244 -18.91 12.31 10.56
N LYS A 245 -19.28 13.19 11.49
CA LYS A 245 -18.74 14.56 11.58
C LYS A 245 -17.31 14.54 12.14
N SER A 246 -16.33 14.31 11.25
CA SER A 246 -14.90 14.35 11.55
C SER A 246 -14.12 14.95 10.37
N GLN A 247 -12.98 15.59 10.66
CA GLN A 247 -12.04 16.05 9.63
C GLN A 247 -11.60 14.92 8.69
N LEU A 248 -11.58 13.68 9.18
CA LEU A 248 -11.26 12.49 8.41
C LEU A 248 -12.19 12.29 7.20
N TYR A 249 -13.50 12.49 7.40
CA TYR A 249 -14.53 12.22 6.38
C TYR A 249 -14.89 13.44 5.53
N ASN A 250 -14.28 14.60 5.80
CA ASN A 250 -14.53 15.81 4.98
C ASN A 250 -14.09 15.61 3.53
N LYS A 251 -13.04 14.82 3.27
CA LYS A 251 -12.65 14.44 1.91
C LYS A 251 -13.72 13.57 1.25
N LYS A 252 -14.18 12.50 1.94
CA LYS A 252 -15.25 11.62 1.44
C LYS A 252 -16.56 12.39 1.14
N ARG A 253 -16.90 13.41 1.94
CA ARG A 253 -18.07 14.30 1.68
C ARG A 253 -17.95 15.09 0.38
N ALA A 254 -16.73 15.48 0.00
CA ALA A 254 -16.49 16.28 -1.20
C ALA A 254 -16.53 15.43 -2.48
N ASN A 255 -16.35 14.11 -2.38
CA ASN A 255 -16.36 13.21 -3.54
C ASN A 255 -17.73 13.18 -4.21
N LYS A 256 -17.76 13.28 -5.54
CA LYS A 256 -19.00 13.15 -6.33
C LYS A 256 -19.32 11.68 -6.59
N SER A 257 -18.31 10.87 -6.86
CA SER A 257 -18.43 9.44 -7.13
C SER A 257 -17.47 8.64 -6.24
N THR A 258 -17.66 7.33 -6.21
CA THR A 258 -16.74 6.34 -5.64
C THR A 258 -16.70 5.12 -6.55
N ARG A 259 -15.58 4.38 -6.54
CA ARG A 259 -15.42 3.14 -7.30
C ARG A 259 -15.76 1.97 -6.39
N VAL A 260 -16.71 1.14 -6.84
CA VAL A 260 -17.04 -0.13 -6.18
C VAL A 260 -16.57 -1.25 -7.08
N SER A 261 -15.82 -2.19 -6.52
CA SER A 261 -15.24 -3.31 -7.25
C SER A 261 -15.66 -4.64 -6.65
N ILE A 262 -15.87 -5.63 -7.51
CA ILE A 262 -16.07 -7.03 -7.15
C ILE A 262 -14.97 -7.87 -7.78
N ALA A 263 -14.50 -8.90 -7.08
CA ALA A 263 -13.63 -9.92 -7.65
C ALA A 263 -14.23 -11.31 -7.44
N ILE A 264 -14.50 -12.00 -8.55
CA ILE A 264 -15.12 -13.33 -8.60
C ILE A 264 -14.06 -14.34 -9.03
N PRO A 265 -13.80 -15.41 -8.26
CA PRO A 265 -12.85 -16.46 -8.65
C PRO A 265 -13.40 -17.33 -9.77
N LEU A 266 -12.54 -17.76 -10.71
CA LEU A 266 -12.96 -18.62 -11.83
C LEU A 266 -12.94 -20.13 -11.55
N VAL A 267 -12.23 -20.57 -10.51
CA VAL A 267 -11.90 -22.00 -10.33
C VAL A 267 -12.36 -22.55 -8.97
N GLN A 268 -12.81 -21.73 -8.01
CA GLN A 268 -13.20 -22.19 -6.67
C GLN A 268 -14.36 -21.39 -6.06
N GLU A 269 -15.41 -22.11 -5.63
CA GLU A 269 -16.42 -21.59 -4.71
C GLU A 269 -15.89 -21.74 -3.27
N ARG A 270 -15.49 -20.63 -2.66
CA ARG A 270 -15.26 -20.52 -1.21
C ARG A 270 -15.94 -19.25 -0.71
N SER A 271 -16.16 -19.13 0.60
CA SER A 271 -16.51 -17.83 1.21
C SER A 271 -15.30 -16.91 1.17
N TYR A 272 -15.50 -15.66 0.77
CA TYR A 272 -14.49 -14.61 0.77
C TYR A 272 -14.90 -13.46 1.70
N PRO A 273 -13.93 -12.83 2.38
CA PRO A 273 -14.20 -11.69 3.26
C PRO A 273 -14.62 -10.44 2.48
N LEU A 274 -15.34 -9.54 3.14
CA LEU A 274 -15.51 -8.16 2.70
C LEU A 274 -14.28 -7.35 3.04
N TYR A 275 -13.74 -6.66 2.04
CA TYR A 275 -12.65 -5.71 2.24
C TYR A 275 -13.18 -4.29 2.14
N CYS A 276 -13.06 -3.57 3.24
CA CYS A 276 -13.22 -2.13 3.21
C CYS A 276 -11.84 -1.56 2.94
N TYR A 277 -11.66 -1.05 1.73
CA TYR A 277 -10.38 -0.59 1.22
C TYR A 277 -9.31 -1.71 1.13
N LEU A 278 -8.12 -1.42 0.57
CA LEU A 278 -7.02 -2.40 0.44
C LEU A 278 -6.92 -3.27 1.70
N PRO A 279 -6.82 -4.60 1.57
CA PRO A 279 -7.76 -5.56 2.14
C PRO A 279 -7.81 -5.58 3.67
N ILE A 280 -8.41 -4.57 4.27
CA ILE A 280 -8.75 -4.59 5.69
C ILE A 280 -10.02 -5.43 5.82
N LYS A 281 -9.87 -6.65 6.34
CA LYS A 281 -10.99 -7.55 6.63
C LYS A 281 -11.84 -6.95 7.75
N GLU A 282 -13.07 -6.54 7.42
CA GLU A 282 -14.02 -6.04 8.43
C GLU A 282 -14.99 -7.12 8.90
N SER A 283 -15.42 -8.01 8.02
CA SER A 283 -16.30 -9.13 8.36
C SER A 283 -16.17 -10.28 7.35
N ASP A 284 -16.44 -11.51 7.81
CA ASP A 284 -16.69 -12.64 6.92
C ASP A 284 -18.15 -12.55 6.48
N THR A 285 -18.36 -12.17 5.22
CA THR A 285 -19.71 -11.90 4.71
C THR A 285 -20.42 -13.14 4.19
N GLY A 286 -19.74 -14.29 4.11
CA GLY A 286 -20.30 -15.49 3.50
C GLY A 286 -20.41 -15.41 1.97
N LEU A 287 -19.90 -14.34 1.35
CA LEU A 287 -20.09 -14.09 -0.09
C LEU A 287 -19.10 -14.93 -0.92
N PRO A 288 -19.52 -15.46 -2.08
CA PRO A 288 -18.65 -16.23 -2.97
C PRO A 288 -17.70 -15.35 -3.81
N PHE A 289 -17.63 -14.05 -3.49
CA PHE A 289 -16.82 -13.05 -4.17
C PHE A 289 -16.31 -12.01 -3.17
N ILE A 290 -15.23 -11.35 -3.55
CA ILE A 290 -14.67 -10.23 -2.80
C ILE A 290 -15.38 -8.95 -3.24
N LEU A 291 -15.77 -8.12 -2.28
CA LEU A 291 -16.28 -6.77 -2.52
C LEU A 291 -15.29 -5.75 -1.95
N GLN A 292 -14.99 -4.70 -2.71
CA GLN A 292 -14.06 -3.63 -2.35
C GLN A 292 -14.65 -2.27 -2.73
N GLY A 293 -14.50 -1.29 -1.85
CA GLY A 293 -14.91 0.08 -2.10
C GLY A 293 -14.53 0.98 -0.93
N ASP A 294 -14.80 2.28 -1.06
CA ASP A 294 -14.59 3.27 0.01
C ASP A 294 -15.67 3.21 1.10
N PHE A 295 -16.10 2.01 1.47
CA PHE A 295 -17.06 1.79 2.55
C PHE A 295 -16.54 2.38 3.86
N ILE A 296 -17.47 2.62 4.78
CA ILE A 296 -17.17 3.10 6.12
C ILE A 296 -17.45 1.91 7.04
N PRO A 297 -16.46 1.45 7.81
CA PRO A 297 -16.67 0.48 8.87
C PRO A 297 -17.78 0.87 9.85
#